data_AF-A0A7V1IJD3-F1
#
_entry.id   AF-A0A7V1IJD3-F1
#
_cell.length_a   1.000
_cell.length_b   1.000
_cell.length_c   1.000
_cell.angle_alpha   90.00
_cell.angle_beta   90.00
_cell.angle_gamma   90.00
#
_symmetry.space_group_name_H-M   'P 1'
#
loop_
_entity.id
_entity.type
_entity.pdbx_description
1 polymer ?
#
loop_
_entity_poly.entity_id
_entity_poly.type
_entity_poly.pdbx_seq_one_letter_code
_entity_poly.pdbx_strand_id
1 'polypeptide(L)'
;MKKRSDRAGKAMPVADPLALRAAILAGLVCSNPTRGWPELRQTMEREPQLARMTLLWLVDREPQAWVSELSPTELAGLYCFMCEHFPRDERCLENEEPPDWDVIRFRDRVPQWIAEIGTEEAIQVLDDLGQRLPAQAEVLAYYRRKAQRTLQARRYQPPQPADLLRLEQDARTGLVRSDAELMELIIESLQRLEDMLQGRNGGTPVARTLWNESDENGWRPKDENFLSDCVRQYLQLDLVERGIVANREVELRPPRSGDGQRTDIVVQAVRTHGSEEPVVTVVVEVKGCWNPELGKAMKTQLRDRYLNDNGYRCGIYLVGWFICDRWKPDKIAKRKFRAADTITAWRERLAQEAQDLSVDGFRLRAFVLDARVGRATRQGNGEESGRPYLSGRT
;
A
#
# COMPACT_ATOMS: atom_id res chain seq x y z
N MET A 1 -75.44 10.73 -48.10
CA MET A 1 -74.87 9.79 -49.11
C MET A 1 -73.38 9.67 -48.86
N LYS A 2 -72.90 8.49 -48.40
CA LYS A 2 -71.85 7.64 -49.02
C LYS A 2 -70.63 8.41 -49.56
N LYS A 3 -69.40 8.15 -49.12
CA LYS A 3 -68.73 6.83 -49.12
C LYS A 3 -67.66 6.66 -48.03
N ARG A 4 -67.67 5.48 -47.41
CA ARG A 4 -66.48 4.76 -46.89
C ARG A 4 -65.68 4.18 -48.06
N SER A 5 -64.35 4.15 -47.93
CA SER A 5 -63.40 3.20 -48.54
C SER A 5 -62.00 3.61 -48.04
N ASP A 6 -61.51 2.96 -46.98
CA ASP A 6 -60.53 1.87 -47.03
C ASP A 6 -59.26 2.19 -47.84
N ARG A 7 -58.21 2.59 -47.13
CA ARG A 7 -56.86 2.10 -47.39
C ARG A 7 -56.34 1.43 -46.14
N ALA A 8 -56.52 0.12 -46.15
CA ALA A 8 -55.90 -0.84 -45.26
C ALA A 8 -54.38 -0.66 -45.20
N GLY A 9 -53.86 -0.89 -43.99
CA GLY A 9 -52.56 -1.53 -43.75
C GLY A 9 -51.39 -1.01 -44.57
N LYS A 10 -50.84 0.15 -44.20
CA LYS A 10 -49.39 0.31 -44.31
C LYS A 10 -48.80 -0.69 -43.31
N ALA A 11 -48.34 -1.83 -43.82
CA ALA A 11 -47.52 -2.74 -43.03
C ALA A 11 -46.44 -1.90 -42.35
N MET A 12 -46.42 -1.91 -41.02
CA MET A 12 -45.23 -1.52 -40.28
C MET A 12 -44.05 -2.29 -40.89
N PRO A 13 -42.90 -1.66 -41.15
CA PRO A 13 -41.73 -2.40 -41.61
C PRO A 13 -41.55 -3.57 -40.65
N VAL A 14 -41.52 -4.80 -41.19
CA VAL A 14 -41.24 -5.99 -40.40
C VAL A 14 -39.91 -5.71 -39.72
N ALA A 15 -39.96 -5.45 -38.41
CA ALA A 15 -38.75 -5.26 -37.62
C ALA A 15 -37.82 -6.43 -37.93
N ASP A 16 -36.58 -6.13 -38.30
CA ASP A 16 -35.54 -7.13 -38.51
C ASP A 16 -35.64 -8.19 -37.39
N PRO A 17 -35.91 -9.47 -37.71
CA PRO A 17 -36.10 -10.51 -36.69
C PRO A 17 -34.95 -10.56 -35.68
N LEU A 18 -33.72 -10.24 -36.11
CA LEU A 18 -32.57 -10.17 -35.23
C LEU A 18 -32.64 -8.95 -34.31
N ALA A 19 -33.00 -7.77 -34.84
CA ALA A 19 -33.18 -6.55 -34.04
C ALA A 19 -34.31 -6.70 -33.01
N LEU A 20 -35.41 -7.38 -33.36
CA LEU A 20 -36.50 -7.66 -32.43
C LEU A 20 -36.04 -8.60 -31.31
N ARG A 21 -35.31 -9.67 -31.63
CA ARG A 21 -34.73 -10.58 -30.62
C ARG A 21 -33.76 -9.84 -29.69
N ALA A 22 -32.92 -8.96 -30.24
CA ALA A 22 -31.98 -8.16 -29.46
C ALA A 22 -32.70 -7.21 -28.50
N ALA A 23 -33.73 -6.51 -28.97
CA ALA A 23 -34.53 -5.60 -28.14
C ALA A 23 -35.30 -6.35 -27.02
N ILE A 24 -35.83 -7.55 -27.30
CA ILE A 24 -36.48 -8.39 -26.29
C ILE A 24 -35.48 -8.81 -25.21
N LEU A 25 -34.30 -9.30 -25.60
CA LEU A 25 -33.27 -9.72 -24.67
C LEU A 25 -32.74 -8.54 -23.84
N ALA A 26 -32.54 -7.37 -24.46
CA ALA A 26 -32.16 -6.15 -23.74
C ALA A 26 -33.25 -5.75 -22.72
N GLY A 27 -34.52 -5.81 -23.11
CA GLY A 27 -35.66 -5.57 -22.22
C GLY A 27 -35.69 -6.55 -21.04
N LEU A 28 -35.37 -7.83 -21.28
CA LEU A 28 -35.27 -8.84 -20.21
C LEU A 28 -34.14 -8.52 -19.23
N VAL A 29 -32.96 -8.12 -19.72
CA VAL A 29 -31.82 -7.72 -18.88
C VAL A 29 -32.15 -6.48 -18.05
N CYS A 30 -32.80 -5.46 -18.62
CA CYS A 30 -33.18 -4.25 -17.88
C CYS A 30 -34.28 -4.52 -16.83
N SER A 31 -35.27 -5.35 -17.16
CA SER A 31 -36.43 -5.58 -16.28
C SER A 31 -36.21 -6.67 -15.24
N ASN A 32 -35.33 -7.64 -15.52
CA ASN A 32 -34.99 -8.73 -14.62
C ASN A 32 -33.53 -9.16 -14.81
N PRO A 33 -32.55 -8.39 -14.27
CA PRO A 33 -31.13 -8.68 -14.45
C PRO A 33 -30.74 -10.11 -14.06
N THR A 34 -31.30 -10.63 -12.96
CA THR A 34 -31.03 -11.99 -12.45
C THR A 34 -31.35 -13.09 -13.46
N ARG A 35 -32.38 -12.91 -14.29
CA ARG A 35 -32.73 -13.86 -15.36
C ARG A 35 -32.16 -13.47 -16.72
N GLY A 36 -32.12 -12.18 -17.03
CA GLY A 36 -31.68 -11.68 -18.33
C GLY A 36 -30.18 -11.80 -18.54
N TRP A 37 -29.37 -11.61 -17.49
CA TRP A 37 -27.92 -11.72 -17.61
C TRP A 37 -27.45 -13.15 -17.98
N PRO A 38 -27.92 -14.24 -17.33
CA PRO A 38 -27.60 -15.60 -17.77
C PRO A 38 -27.94 -15.89 -19.23
N GLU A 39 -29.10 -15.41 -19.70
CA GLU A 39 -29.54 -15.55 -21.10
C GLU A 39 -28.62 -14.77 -22.06
N LEU A 40 -28.26 -13.52 -21.70
CA LEU A 40 -27.31 -12.72 -22.46
C LEU A 40 -25.92 -13.38 -22.50
N ARG A 41 -25.43 -13.90 -21.37
CA ARG A 41 -24.15 -14.60 -21.26
C ARG A 41 -24.12 -15.82 -22.18
N GLN A 42 -25.18 -16.63 -22.18
CA GLN A 42 -25.30 -17.77 -23.09
C GLN A 42 -25.40 -17.32 -24.56
N THR A 43 -26.07 -16.19 -24.83
CA THR A 43 -26.17 -15.60 -26.17
C THR A 43 -24.81 -15.11 -26.67
N MET A 44 -23.97 -14.55 -25.79
CA MET A 44 -22.59 -14.14 -26.14
C MET A 44 -21.76 -15.33 -26.65
N GLU A 45 -21.96 -16.52 -26.09
CA GLU A 45 -21.27 -17.74 -26.52
C GLU A 45 -21.86 -18.35 -27.80
N ARG A 46 -23.20 -18.38 -27.93
CA ARG A 46 -23.90 -19.12 -29.00
C ARG A 46 -24.21 -18.29 -30.23
N GLU A 47 -24.56 -17.01 -30.05
CA GLU A 47 -25.00 -16.10 -31.10
C GLU A 47 -24.34 -14.71 -30.94
N PRO A 48 -23.02 -14.56 -31.18
CA PRO A 48 -22.28 -13.32 -30.90
C PRO A 48 -22.87 -12.08 -31.60
N GLN A 49 -23.43 -12.22 -32.80
CA GLN A 49 -24.07 -11.12 -33.52
C GLN A 49 -25.33 -10.61 -32.80
N LEU A 50 -26.15 -11.52 -32.26
CA LEU A 50 -27.32 -11.16 -31.46
C LEU A 50 -26.90 -10.48 -30.16
N ALA A 51 -25.87 -10.99 -29.49
CA ALA A 51 -25.30 -10.38 -28.28
C ALA A 51 -24.74 -8.97 -28.57
N ARG A 52 -24.01 -8.78 -29.67
CA ARG A 52 -23.49 -7.47 -30.10
C ARG A 52 -24.62 -6.46 -30.27
N MET A 53 -25.69 -6.84 -30.97
CA MET A 53 -26.84 -5.95 -31.14
C MET A 53 -27.59 -5.71 -29.83
N THR A 54 -27.70 -6.72 -28.96
CA THR A 54 -28.31 -6.56 -27.63
C THR A 54 -27.56 -5.56 -26.76
N LEU A 55 -26.21 -5.58 -26.78
CA LEU A 55 -25.39 -4.63 -26.03
C LEU A 55 -25.56 -3.20 -26.54
N LEU A 56 -25.69 -2.99 -27.86
CA LEU A 56 -26.02 -1.68 -28.43
C LEU A 56 -27.35 -1.15 -27.87
N TRP A 57 -28.39 -1.99 -27.79
CA TRP A 57 -29.67 -1.64 -27.20
C TRP A 57 -29.60 -1.35 -25.69
N LEU A 58 -28.74 -2.06 -24.96
CA LEU A 58 -28.58 -1.92 -23.50
C LEU A 58 -27.88 -0.63 -23.10
N VAL A 59 -26.86 -0.22 -23.85
CA VAL A 59 -26.10 0.99 -23.52
C VAL A 59 -26.92 2.25 -23.73
N ASP A 60 -27.83 2.26 -24.71
CA ASP A 60 -28.77 3.36 -24.99
C ASP A 60 -29.83 3.56 -23.88
N ARG A 61 -30.07 2.57 -23.02
CA ARG A 61 -31.21 2.52 -22.07
C ARG A 61 -30.86 2.63 -20.59
N GLU A 62 -29.82 3.42 -20.28
CA GLU A 62 -29.27 3.61 -18.92
C GLU A 62 -28.56 2.38 -18.34
N PRO A 63 -27.23 2.27 -18.52
CA PRO A 63 -26.48 1.08 -18.19
C PRO A 63 -26.36 0.71 -16.69
N GLN A 64 -26.67 1.63 -15.75
CA GLN A 64 -26.28 1.44 -14.35
C GLN A 64 -27.10 0.37 -13.60
N ALA A 65 -28.39 0.18 -13.92
CA ALA A 65 -29.29 -0.61 -13.10
C ALA A 65 -29.05 -2.13 -13.18
N TRP A 66 -28.72 -2.66 -14.36
CA TRP A 66 -28.46 -4.09 -14.51
C TRP A 66 -27.00 -4.44 -14.18
N VAL A 67 -26.07 -3.53 -14.45
CA VAL A 67 -24.62 -3.71 -14.19
C VAL A 67 -24.32 -3.85 -12.70
N SER A 68 -25.05 -3.14 -11.82
CA SER A 68 -24.85 -3.22 -10.38
C SER A 68 -25.15 -4.59 -9.76
N GLU A 69 -25.91 -5.44 -10.47
CA GLU A 69 -26.28 -6.80 -10.03
C GLU A 69 -25.24 -7.86 -10.43
N LEU A 70 -24.24 -7.50 -11.24
CA LEU A 70 -23.23 -8.44 -11.72
C LEU A 70 -22.07 -8.56 -10.72
N SER A 71 -21.60 -9.79 -10.52
CA SER A 71 -20.37 -10.08 -9.79
C SER A 71 -19.12 -9.60 -10.55
N PRO A 72 -17.96 -9.43 -9.88
CA PRO A 72 -16.71 -9.11 -10.55
C PRO A 72 -16.37 -10.05 -11.71
N THR A 73 -16.57 -11.36 -11.50
CA THR A 73 -16.32 -12.39 -12.52
C THR A 73 -17.22 -12.23 -13.74
N GLU A 74 -18.49 -11.88 -13.54
CA GLU A 74 -19.45 -11.65 -14.64
C GLU A 74 -19.12 -10.38 -15.42
N LEU A 75 -18.74 -9.30 -14.72
CA LEU A 75 -18.24 -8.08 -15.35
C LEU A 75 -16.96 -8.33 -16.17
N ALA A 76 -16.10 -9.23 -15.72
CA ALA A 76 -14.91 -9.63 -16.46
C ALA A 76 -15.25 -10.34 -17.77
N GLY A 77 -16.23 -11.25 -17.73
CA GLY A 77 -16.74 -11.93 -18.92
C GLY A 77 -17.34 -10.95 -19.93
N LEU A 78 -18.15 -10.00 -19.45
CA LEU A 78 -18.69 -8.92 -20.27
C LEU A 78 -17.57 -8.09 -20.91
N TYR A 79 -16.59 -7.66 -20.11
CA TYR A 79 -15.47 -6.85 -20.58
C TYR A 79 -14.65 -7.55 -21.66
N CYS A 80 -14.35 -8.85 -21.50
CA CYS A 80 -13.62 -9.63 -22.50
C CYS A 80 -14.36 -9.66 -23.84
N PHE A 81 -15.66 -9.99 -23.81
CA PHE A 81 -16.49 -10.01 -25.02
C PHE A 81 -16.54 -8.65 -25.70
N MET A 82 -16.68 -7.57 -24.93
CA MET A 82 -16.73 -6.22 -25.48
C MET A 82 -15.38 -5.78 -26.09
N CYS A 83 -14.25 -6.17 -25.50
CA CYS A 83 -12.93 -5.93 -26.09
C CYS A 83 -12.74 -6.64 -27.43
N GLU A 84 -13.31 -7.84 -27.59
CA GLU A 84 -13.25 -8.63 -28.82
C GLU A 84 -14.18 -8.09 -29.92
N HIS A 85 -15.43 -7.77 -29.58
CA HIS A 85 -16.46 -7.41 -30.56
C HIS A 85 -16.62 -5.92 -30.82
N PHE A 86 -16.04 -5.08 -29.96
CA PHE A 86 -16.01 -3.63 -30.11
C PHE A 86 -14.58 -3.12 -29.87
N PRO A 87 -13.59 -3.49 -30.71
CA PRO A 87 -12.20 -3.10 -30.52
C PRO A 87 -12.02 -1.58 -30.63
N ARG A 88 -10.97 -1.06 -30.01
CA ARG A 88 -10.59 0.35 -30.17
C ARG A 88 -9.88 0.48 -31.52
N ASP A 89 -10.49 1.15 -32.50
CA ASP A 89 -9.80 1.48 -33.76
C ASP A 89 -8.91 2.70 -33.53
N GLU A 90 -7.60 2.55 -33.70
CA GLU A 90 -6.63 3.64 -33.58
C GLU A 90 -6.86 4.75 -34.63
N ARG A 91 -7.63 4.48 -35.70
CA ARG A 91 -7.93 5.44 -36.77
C ARG A 91 -9.05 6.43 -36.43
N CYS A 92 -9.75 6.28 -35.31
CA CYS A 92 -10.77 7.23 -34.84
C CYS A 92 -10.19 8.54 -34.26
N LEU A 93 -8.90 8.82 -34.48
CA LEU A 93 -8.21 10.04 -34.03
C LEU A 93 -8.52 11.27 -34.90
N GLU A 94 -9.29 11.13 -35.98
CA GLU A 94 -9.66 12.20 -36.90
C GLU A 94 -11.19 12.46 -36.86
N ASN A 95 -11.66 13.17 -35.82
CA ASN A 95 -12.93 13.91 -35.75
C ASN A 95 -14.26 13.21 -36.10
N GLU A 96 -14.31 11.88 -36.28
CA GLU A 96 -15.56 11.13 -36.45
C GLU A 96 -15.74 10.15 -35.29
N GLU A 97 -16.77 10.39 -34.45
CA GLU A 97 -17.19 9.42 -33.44
C GLU A 97 -17.70 8.16 -34.15
N PRO A 98 -17.12 6.98 -33.89
CA PRO A 98 -17.56 5.75 -34.54
C PRO A 98 -19.03 5.42 -34.15
N PRO A 99 -19.79 4.71 -35.01
CA PRO A 99 -21.20 4.38 -34.75
C PRO A 99 -21.47 3.65 -33.42
N ASP A 100 -20.45 2.99 -32.86
CA ASP A 100 -20.51 2.22 -31.61
C ASP A 100 -19.88 2.95 -30.40
N TRP A 101 -19.68 4.27 -30.48
CA TRP A 101 -18.93 5.04 -29.49
C TRP A 101 -19.45 4.88 -28.06
N ASP A 102 -20.76 4.84 -27.87
CA ASP A 102 -21.37 4.64 -26.55
C ASP A 102 -21.01 3.29 -25.95
N VAL A 103 -20.96 2.24 -26.77
CA VAL A 103 -20.60 0.88 -26.33
C VAL A 103 -19.12 0.80 -25.99
N ILE A 104 -18.25 1.48 -26.74
CA ILE A 104 -16.82 1.60 -26.44
C ILE A 104 -16.61 2.34 -25.12
N ARG A 105 -17.33 3.44 -24.89
CA ARG A 105 -17.28 4.19 -23.63
C ARG A 105 -17.80 3.36 -22.46
N PHE A 106 -18.87 2.59 -22.66
CA PHE A 106 -19.38 1.66 -21.65
C PHE A 106 -18.31 0.60 -21.32
N ARG A 107 -17.70 -0.03 -22.32
CA ARG A 107 -16.63 -1.04 -22.15
C ARG A 107 -15.50 -0.49 -21.29
N ASP A 108 -15.03 0.71 -21.60
CA ASP A 108 -13.90 1.35 -20.89
C ASP A 108 -14.23 1.70 -19.43
N ARG A 109 -15.53 1.75 -19.06
CA ARG A 109 -15.97 1.93 -17.66
C ARG A 109 -16.05 0.61 -16.88
N VAL A 110 -16.10 -0.55 -17.53
CA VAL A 110 -16.25 -1.83 -16.81
C VAL A 110 -15.11 -2.08 -15.80
N PRO A 111 -13.82 -1.88 -16.13
CA PRO A 111 -12.73 -2.02 -15.16
C PRO A 111 -12.88 -1.09 -13.94
N GLN A 112 -13.45 0.10 -14.14
CA GLN A 112 -13.75 1.04 -13.07
C GLN A 112 -14.81 0.48 -12.12
N TRP A 113 -15.91 -0.08 -12.66
CA TRP A 113 -16.97 -0.67 -11.85
C TRP A 113 -16.46 -1.86 -11.03
N ILE A 114 -15.66 -2.74 -11.65
CA ILE A 114 -15.00 -3.84 -10.92
C ILE A 114 -14.18 -3.28 -9.76
N ALA A 115 -13.41 -2.22 -9.97
CA ALA A 115 -12.62 -1.59 -8.92
C ALA A 115 -13.45 -0.91 -7.80
N GLU A 116 -14.67 -0.46 -8.09
CA GLU A 116 -15.59 0.17 -7.13
C GLU A 116 -16.31 -0.85 -6.25
N ILE A 117 -16.40 -2.13 -6.68
CA ILE A 117 -16.89 -3.24 -5.84
C ILE A 117 -15.98 -3.43 -4.61
N GLY A 118 -14.66 -3.30 -4.78
CA GLY A 118 -13.73 -3.27 -3.65
C GLY A 118 -13.69 -4.54 -2.81
N THR A 119 -13.74 -5.71 -3.45
CA THR A 119 -13.58 -7.05 -2.83
C THR A 119 -12.25 -7.69 -3.24
N GLU A 120 -11.84 -8.77 -2.54
CA GLU A 120 -10.67 -9.56 -2.95
C GLU A 120 -10.86 -10.21 -4.33
N GLU A 121 -12.09 -10.67 -4.62
CA GLU A 121 -12.47 -11.20 -5.94
C GLU A 121 -12.25 -10.16 -7.05
N ALA A 122 -12.65 -8.90 -6.83
CA ALA A 122 -12.45 -7.83 -7.82
C ALA A 122 -10.96 -7.58 -8.11
N ILE A 123 -10.09 -7.67 -7.11
CA ILE A 123 -8.64 -7.53 -7.29
C ILE A 123 -8.09 -8.69 -8.12
N GLN A 124 -8.49 -9.92 -7.80
CA GLN A 124 -8.05 -11.12 -8.52
C GLN A 124 -8.48 -11.07 -9.99
N VAL A 125 -9.75 -10.75 -10.24
CA VAL A 125 -10.31 -10.61 -11.59
C VAL A 125 -9.55 -9.57 -12.43
N LEU A 126 -9.21 -8.40 -11.85
CA LEU A 126 -8.47 -7.37 -12.57
C LEU A 126 -7.02 -7.80 -12.87
N ASP A 127 -6.42 -8.63 -12.02
CA ASP A 127 -5.11 -9.25 -12.26
C ASP A 127 -5.17 -10.24 -13.42
N ASP A 128 -6.15 -11.15 -13.39
CA ASP A 128 -6.37 -12.17 -14.43
C ASP A 128 -6.68 -11.54 -15.78
N LEU A 129 -7.50 -10.48 -15.81
CA LEU A 129 -7.77 -9.70 -17.02
C LEU A 129 -6.49 -9.08 -17.59
N GLY A 130 -5.61 -8.55 -16.73
CA GLY A 130 -4.34 -7.95 -17.16
C GLY A 130 -3.41 -8.96 -17.85
N GLN A 131 -3.48 -10.24 -17.44
CA GLN A 131 -2.73 -11.32 -18.07
C GLN A 131 -3.36 -11.76 -19.41
N ARG A 132 -4.69 -11.80 -19.48
CA ARG A 132 -5.45 -12.22 -20.67
C ARG A 132 -5.48 -11.18 -21.79
N LEU A 133 -5.36 -9.90 -21.44
CA LEU A 133 -5.50 -8.76 -22.33
C LEU A 133 -4.25 -7.86 -22.27
N PRO A 134 -3.11 -8.28 -22.88
CA PRO A 134 -1.84 -7.56 -22.76
C PRO A 134 -1.89 -6.12 -23.27
N ALA A 135 -2.69 -5.85 -24.30
CA ALA A 135 -2.87 -4.51 -24.86
C ALA A 135 -3.56 -3.53 -23.88
N GLN A 136 -4.28 -4.05 -22.87
CA GLN A 136 -4.97 -3.27 -21.85
C GLN A 136 -4.33 -3.39 -20.46
N ALA A 137 -3.18 -4.08 -20.35
CA ALA A 137 -2.55 -4.43 -19.08
C ALA A 137 -2.24 -3.21 -18.19
N GLU A 138 -1.80 -2.08 -18.78
CA GLU A 138 -1.49 -0.87 -18.02
C GLU A 138 -2.72 -0.26 -17.35
N VAL A 139 -3.82 -0.15 -18.10
CA VAL A 139 -5.10 0.37 -17.63
C VAL A 139 -5.69 -0.56 -16.56
N LEU A 140 -5.64 -1.87 -16.78
CA LEU A 140 -6.11 -2.87 -15.82
C LEU A 140 -5.28 -2.85 -14.53
N ALA A 141 -3.96 -2.65 -14.62
CA ALA A 141 -3.10 -2.49 -13.45
C ALA A 141 -3.42 -1.21 -12.65
N TYR A 142 -3.87 -0.14 -13.30
CA TYR A 142 -4.40 1.05 -12.62
C TYR A 142 -5.67 0.73 -11.83
N TYR A 143 -6.65 0.09 -12.46
CA TYR A 143 -7.90 -0.26 -11.79
C TYR A 143 -7.73 -1.30 -10.68
N ARG A 144 -6.78 -2.23 -10.81
CA ARG A 144 -6.38 -3.14 -9.72
C ARG A 144 -5.91 -2.37 -8.49
N ARG A 145 -5.08 -1.33 -8.66
CA ARG A 145 -4.65 -0.45 -7.55
C ARG A 145 -5.83 0.30 -6.95
N LYS A 146 -6.78 0.76 -7.77
CA LYS A 146 -8.01 1.40 -7.30
C LYS A 146 -8.84 0.43 -6.46
N ALA A 147 -9.02 -0.82 -6.92
CA ALA A 147 -9.75 -1.86 -6.19
C ALA A 147 -9.14 -2.16 -4.81
N GLN A 148 -7.81 -2.20 -4.71
CA GLN A 148 -7.09 -2.36 -3.46
C GLN A 148 -7.39 -1.22 -2.47
N ARG A 149 -7.39 0.03 -2.95
CA ARG A 149 -7.75 1.20 -2.13
C ARG A 149 -9.21 1.14 -1.67
N THR A 150 -10.13 0.73 -2.55
CA THR A 150 -11.56 0.58 -2.20
C THR A 150 -11.75 -0.49 -1.13
N LEU A 151 -11.10 -1.65 -1.26
CA LEU A 151 -11.16 -2.72 -0.25
C LEU A 151 -10.62 -2.25 1.11
N GLN A 152 -9.52 -1.51 1.11
CA GLN A 152 -8.94 -0.94 2.33
C GLN A 152 -9.90 0.07 2.98
N ALA A 153 -10.50 0.96 2.20
CA ALA A 153 -11.48 1.93 2.68
C ALA A 153 -12.74 1.26 3.26
N ARG A 154 -13.18 0.13 2.69
CA ARG A 154 -14.33 -0.64 3.23
C ARG A 154 -13.99 -1.41 4.50
N ARG A 155 -12.75 -1.89 4.64
CA ARG A 155 -12.25 -2.56 5.84
C ARG A 155 -11.88 -1.59 6.97
N TYR A 156 -11.94 -0.29 6.70
CA TYR A 156 -11.72 0.74 7.70
C TYR A 156 -12.79 0.66 8.77
N GLN A 157 -12.36 0.43 10.01
CA GLN A 157 -13.20 0.64 11.19
C GLN A 157 -12.87 2.02 11.75
N PRO A 158 -13.85 2.93 11.85
CA PRO A 158 -13.62 4.20 12.51
C PRO A 158 -13.24 3.96 13.99
N PRO A 159 -12.35 4.77 14.55
CA PRO A 159 -12.03 4.71 15.98
C PRO A 159 -13.31 4.91 16.81
N GLN A 160 -13.40 4.24 17.96
CA GLN A 160 -14.57 4.35 18.83
C GLN A 160 -14.62 5.75 19.46
N PRO A 161 -15.79 6.26 19.85
CA PRO A 161 -15.90 7.55 20.55
C PRO A 161 -15.00 7.64 21.81
N ALA A 162 -14.73 6.51 22.48
CA ALA A 162 -13.79 6.46 23.59
C ALA A 162 -12.33 6.75 23.17
N ASP A 163 -11.94 6.35 21.96
CA ASP A 163 -10.62 6.65 21.39
C ASP A 163 -10.52 8.14 21.02
N LEU A 164 -11.62 8.74 20.57
CA LEU A 164 -11.73 10.19 20.31
C LEU A 164 -11.69 11.03 21.60
N LEU A 165 -12.25 10.53 22.69
CA LEU A 165 -12.21 11.21 24.00
C LEU A 165 -10.82 11.12 24.66
N ARG A 166 -10.07 10.03 24.41
CA ARG A 166 -8.64 9.93 24.79
C ARG A 166 -7.77 10.93 24.02
N LEU A 167 -8.10 11.15 22.75
CA LEU A 167 -7.48 12.18 21.89
C LEU A 167 -7.71 13.62 22.39
N GLU A 168 -8.84 13.89 23.05
CA GLU A 168 -9.16 15.21 23.62
C GLU A 168 -8.40 15.49 24.92
N GLN A 169 -8.06 14.44 25.69
CA GLN A 169 -7.37 14.58 26.98
C GLN A 169 -5.84 14.76 26.84
N ASP A 170 -5.24 14.26 25.75
CA ASP A 170 -3.83 14.49 25.42
C ASP A 170 -3.70 15.54 24.30
N ALA A 171 -3.77 16.82 24.68
CA ALA A 171 -3.65 17.97 23.78
C ALA A 171 -2.33 18.08 22.97
N ARG A 172 -1.44 17.08 23.08
CA ARG A 172 -0.16 17.00 22.33
C ARG A 172 -0.07 15.80 21.38
N THR A 173 -0.95 14.80 21.45
CA THR A 173 -0.79 13.57 20.65
C THR A 173 -1.76 13.45 19.48
N GLY A 174 -2.79 14.30 19.39
CA GLY A 174 -3.95 14.02 18.53
C GLY A 174 -4.14 14.80 17.24
N LEU A 175 -3.25 15.72 16.87
CA LEU A 175 -3.48 16.58 15.69
C LEU A 175 -2.30 16.49 14.72
N VAL A 176 -2.33 15.51 13.81
CA VAL A 176 -1.43 15.50 12.65
C VAL A 176 -2.02 16.43 11.59
N ARG A 177 -1.43 17.60 11.36
CA ARG A 177 -1.91 18.60 10.39
C ARG A 177 -1.08 18.59 9.10
N SER A 178 0.15 18.10 9.17
CA SER A 178 1.07 18.01 8.03
C SER A 178 1.94 16.75 8.07
N ASP A 179 2.51 16.43 6.91
CA ASP A 179 3.54 15.42 6.75
C ASP A 179 4.79 15.73 7.56
N ALA A 180 5.14 17.02 7.69
CA ALA A 180 6.21 17.48 8.57
C ALA A 180 5.93 17.19 10.05
N GLU A 181 4.70 17.40 10.54
CA GLU A 181 4.32 17.08 11.92
C GLU A 181 4.34 15.56 12.18
N LEU A 182 3.82 14.76 11.24
CA LEU A 182 3.92 13.30 11.32
C LEU A 182 5.38 12.83 11.40
N MET A 183 6.25 13.46 10.61
CA MET A 183 7.68 13.14 10.60
C MET A 183 8.32 13.40 11.98
N GLU A 184 8.00 14.52 12.64
CA GLU A 184 8.49 14.79 14.00
C GLU A 184 7.99 13.77 15.01
N LEU A 185 6.70 13.38 14.94
CA LEU A 185 6.14 12.34 15.81
C LEU A 185 6.84 10.98 15.65
N ILE A 186 7.19 10.62 14.41
CA ILE A 186 7.97 9.40 14.14
C ILE A 186 9.38 9.53 14.73
N ILE A 187 10.05 10.68 14.59
CA ILE A 187 11.37 10.91 15.18
C ILE A 187 11.32 10.78 16.72
N GLU A 188 10.31 11.35 17.36
CA GLU A 188 10.12 11.21 18.80
C GLU A 188 9.85 9.74 19.20
N SER A 189 9.09 9.01 18.39
CA SER A 189 8.86 7.57 18.59
C SER A 189 10.15 6.77 18.48
N LEU A 190 10.98 7.04 17.46
CA LEU A 190 12.30 6.43 17.30
C LEU A 190 13.24 6.75 18.47
N GLN A 191 13.15 7.95 19.06
CA GLN A 191 13.89 8.29 20.27
C GLN A 191 13.46 7.42 21.46
N ARG A 192 12.16 7.19 21.63
CA ARG A 192 11.64 6.28 22.67
C ARG A 192 12.04 4.82 22.42
N LEU A 193 12.06 4.38 21.17
CA LEU A 193 12.60 3.07 20.78
C LEU A 193 14.07 2.96 21.21
N GLU A 194 14.89 3.97 20.93
CA GLU A 194 16.29 3.97 21.38
C GLU A 194 16.41 3.85 22.90
N ASP A 195 15.62 4.63 23.64
CA ASP A 195 15.66 4.63 25.10
C ASP A 195 15.24 3.27 25.68
N MET A 196 14.28 2.58 25.03
CA MET A 196 13.90 1.21 25.35
C MET A 196 15.02 0.21 25.01
N LEU A 197 15.62 0.28 23.81
CA LEU A 197 16.72 -0.60 23.41
C LEU A 197 17.89 -0.51 24.39
N GLN A 198 18.20 0.70 24.84
CA GLN A 198 19.32 0.99 25.74
C GLN A 198 18.95 0.93 27.24
N GLY A 199 17.68 0.71 27.59
CA GLY A 199 17.22 0.65 28.98
C GLY A 199 17.33 1.97 29.75
N ARG A 200 17.32 3.13 29.06
CA ARG A 200 17.49 4.45 29.67
C ARG A 200 16.30 4.87 30.55
N ASN A 201 15.14 4.24 30.36
CA ASN A 201 13.92 4.48 31.14
C ASN A 201 13.76 3.52 32.34
N GLY A 202 14.86 2.98 32.87
CA GLY A 202 14.85 2.06 34.03
C GLY A 202 14.41 0.62 33.73
N GLY A 203 14.12 0.31 32.46
CA GLY A 203 13.83 -1.05 31.99
C GLY A 203 15.09 -1.83 31.61
N THR A 204 14.96 -3.16 31.51
CA THR A 204 16.04 -4.02 31.01
C THR A 204 16.38 -3.68 29.55
N PRO A 205 17.65 -3.39 29.20
CA PRO A 205 18.03 -3.12 27.82
C PRO A 205 17.66 -4.29 26.89
N VAL A 206 16.85 -4.01 25.86
CA VAL A 206 16.40 -5.01 24.89
C VAL A 206 17.17 -4.99 23.58
N ALA A 207 18.22 -4.17 23.44
CA ALA A 207 19.07 -4.14 22.25
C ALA A 207 19.56 -5.52 21.79
N ARG A 208 19.75 -6.47 22.73
CA ARG A 208 20.09 -7.88 22.46
C ARG A 208 19.18 -8.55 21.42
N THR A 209 17.91 -8.18 21.33
CA THR A 209 16.95 -8.80 20.39
C THR A 209 17.29 -8.53 18.93
N LEU A 210 18.03 -7.45 18.64
CA LEU A 210 18.51 -7.09 17.30
C LEU A 210 19.80 -7.82 16.92
N TRP A 211 20.27 -8.75 17.76
CA TRP A 211 21.50 -9.49 17.56
C TRP A 211 21.24 -10.99 17.51
N ASN A 212 22.01 -11.68 16.67
CA ASN A 212 22.18 -13.13 16.72
C ASN A 212 23.35 -13.44 17.67
N GLU A 213 23.03 -14.15 18.75
CA GLU A 213 24.00 -14.71 19.69
C GLU A 213 24.39 -16.11 19.21
N SER A 214 25.69 -16.38 19.08
CA SER A 214 26.22 -17.70 18.75
C SER A 214 27.51 -17.94 19.51
N ASP A 215 27.55 -19.05 20.26
CA ASP A 215 28.70 -19.45 21.08
C ASP A 215 29.97 -19.62 20.24
N GLU A 216 29.84 -20.05 18.98
CA GLU A 216 30.96 -20.26 18.07
C GLU A 216 31.34 -19.00 17.26
N ASN A 217 30.39 -18.12 16.96
CA ASN A 217 30.56 -17.03 15.98
C ASN A 217 30.48 -15.60 16.52
N GLY A 218 30.26 -15.44 17.83
CA GLY A 218 30.15 -14.14 18.51
C GLY A 218 28.84 -13.40 18.18
N TRP A 219 28.75 -12.15 18.66
CA TRP A 219 27.56 -11.31 18.47
C TRP A 219 27.55 -10.69 17.08
N ARG A 220 26.42 -10.83 16.39
CA ARG A 220 26.20 -10.27 15.05
C ARG A 220 24.88 -9.53 14.96
N PRO A 221 24.82 -8.36 14.32
CA PRO A 221 23.55 -7.72 14.02
C PRO A 221 22.67 -8.64 13.16
N LYS A 222 21.37 -8.61 13.40
CA LYS A 222 20.38 -9.11 12.44
C LYS A 222 20.36 -8.19 11.22
N ASP A 223 19.76 -8.65 10.13
CA ASP A 223 19.76 -7.90 8.88
C ASP A 223 18.86 -6.66 8.90
N GLU A 224 18.94 -5.86 7.83
CA GLU A 224 18.18 -4.61 7.69
C GLU A 224 16.66 -4.87 7.63
N ASN A 225 16.24 -6.04 7.12
CA ASN A 225 14.82 -6.42 7.10
C ASN A 225 14.29 -6.65 8.52
N PHE A 226 15.04 -7.39 9.37
CA PHE A 226 14.65 -7.60 10.76
C PHE A 226 14.61 -6.28 11.55
N LEU A 227 15.58 -5.38 11.29
CA LEU A 227 15.55 -4.04 11.88
C LEU A 227 14.31 -3.25 11.43
N SER A 228 13.99 -3.30 10.14
CA SER A 228 12.80 -2.66 9.58
C SER A 228 11.52 -3.20 10.22
N ASP A 229 11.38 -4.53 10.33
CA ASP A 229 10.23 -5.18 10.97
C ASP A 229 10.10 -4.79 12.46
N CYS A 230 11.21 -4.70 13.19
CA CYS A 230 11.21 -4.30 14.60
C CYS A 230 10.79 -2.83 14.77
N VAL A 231 11.33 -1.94 13.95
CA VAL A 231 10.97 -0.51 13.96
C VAL A 231 9.50 -0.35 13.59
N ARG A 232 9.06 -1.04 12.54
CA ARG A 232 7.67 -1.07 12.09
C ARG A 232 6.71 -1.46 13.20
N GLN A 233 6.95 -2.62 13.83
CA GLN A 233 6.13 -3.11 14.94
C GLN A 233 6.10 -2.12 16.12
N TYR A 234 7.23 -1.50 16.44
CA TYR A 234 7.30 -0.52 17.52
C TYR A 234 6.51 0.76 17.19
N LEU A 235 6.72 1.34 16.01
CA LEU A 235 6.00 2.54 15.57
C LEU A 235 4.49 2.29 15.55
N GLN A 236 4.06 1.11 15.11
CA GLN A 236 2.64 0.73 15.14
C GLN A 236 2.08 0.76 16.57
N LEU A 237 2.77 0.16 17.53
CA LEU A 237 2.33 0.14 18.92
C LEU A 237 2.33 1.54 19.54
N ASP A 238 3.45 2.26 19.47
CA ASP A 238 3.61 3.56 20.13
C ASP A 238 2.71 4.64 19.52
N LEU A 239 2.51 4.67 18.20
CA LEU A 239 1.65 5.68 17.55
C LEU A 239 0.16 5.39 17.79
N VAL A 240 -0.27 4.13 17.77
CA VAL A 240 -1.67 3.75 18.05
C VAL A 240 -2.03 3.99 19.51
N GLU A 241 -1.15 3.62 20.46
CA GLU A 241 -1.37 3.89 21.89
C GLU A 241 -1.53 5.38 22.19
N ARG A 242 -0.93 6.25 21.37
CA ARG A 242 -1.01 7.72 21.49
C ARG A 242 -2.25 8.32 20.82
N GLY A 243 -3.13 7.50 20.25
CA GLY A 243 -4.33 7.95 19.54
C GLY A 243 -4.05 8.52 18.15
N ILE A 244 -2.81 8.49 17.67
CA ILE A 244 -2.51 8.89 16.29
C ILE A 244 -3.13 7.83 15.39
N VAL A 245 -4.17 8.22 14.64
CA VAL A 245 -4.81 7.36 13.61
C VAL A 245 -3.83 7.20 12.46
N ALA A 246 -2.83 6.35 12.67
CA ALA A 246 -1.91 5.91 11.66
C ALA A 246 -2.63 4.85 10.84
N ASN A 247 -3.03 5.18 9.61
CA ASN A 247 -3.59 4.16 8.74
C ASN A 247 -2.48 3.18 8.37
N ARG A 248 -2.69 1.95 8.82
CA ARG A 248 -2.09 0.67 8.42
C ARG A 248 -1.32 0.73 7.10
N GLU A 249 0.00 0.81 7.25
CA GLU A 249 1.08 0.35 6.38
C GLU A 249 0.65 -0.22 5.02
N VAL A 250 1.00 0.49 3.95
CA VAL A 250 1.01 -0.05 2.59
C VAL A 250 2.43 -0.55 2.31
N GLU A 251 2.63 -1.87 2.21
CA GLU A 251 3.81 -2.42 1.54
C GLU A 251 3.81 -1.89 0.09
N LEU A 252 4.74 -0.98 -0.22
CA LEU A 252 4.97 -0.51 -1.59
C LEU A 252 5.70 -1.59 -2.41
N ARG A 253 4.97 -2.64 -2.79
CA ARG A 253 5.35 -3.68 -3.78
C ARG A 253 6.61 -4.51 -3.43
N PRO A 254 6.66 -5.78 -3.88
CA PRO A 254 7.94 -6.48 -4.02
C PRO A 254 8.79 -5.80 -5.10
N PRO A 255 10.12 -5.72 -4.94
CA PRO A 255 11.00 -5.07 -5.92
C PRO A 255 10.90 -5.75 -7.28
N ARG A 256 10.84 -4.94 -8.34
CA ARG A 256 10.81 -5.39 -9.74
C ARG A 256 12.15 -5.96 -10.24
N SER A 257 13.17 -6.04 -9.38
CA SER A 257 14.52 -6.43 -9.75
C SER A 257 15.18 -7.18 -8.58
N GLY A 258 15.29 -8.50 -8.71
CA GLY A 258 16.42 -9.36 -8.31
C GLY A 258 16.99 -9.39 -6.88
N ASP A 259 17.03 -8.29 -6.13
CA ASP A 259 17.85 -8.17 -4.92
C ASP A 259 16.95 -7.90 -3.71
N GLY A 260 16.51 -8.98 -3.05
CA GLY A 260 15.47 -8.98 -2.03
C GLY A 260 15.81 -8.30 -0.69
N GLN A 261 15.80 -6.97 -0.65
CA GLN A 261 15.73 -6.22 0.62
C GLN A 261 14.46 -5.36 0.67
N ARG A 262 13.63 -5.60 1.69
CA ARG A 262 12.40 -4.85 2.00
C ARG A 262 12.69 -3.98 3.22
N THR A 263 13.33 -2.83 3.00
CA THR A 263 13.83 -1.97 4.10
C THR A 263 12.98 -0.75 4.38
N ASP A 264 11.84 -0.62 3.71
CA ASP A 264 11.14 0.64 3.59
C ASP A 264 9.81 0.61 4.32
N ILE A 265 9.60 1.58 5.22
CA ILE A 265 8.41 1.71 6.05
C ILE A 265 7.65 2.94 5.59
N VAL A 266 6.36 2.79 5.26
CA VAL A 266 5.49 3.92 4.93
C VAL A 266 4.52 4.13 6.08
N VAL A 267 4.60 5.31 6.70
CA VAL A 267 3.71 5.72 7.79
C VAL A 267 2.71 6.73 7.24
N GLN A 268 1.42 6.45 7.41
CA GLN A 268 0.35 7.34 6.99
C GLN A 268 -0.50 7.74 8.18
N ALA A 269 -0.95 8.99 8.25
CA ALA A 269 -1.89 9.46 9.27
C ALA A 269 -3.00 10.30 8.65
N VAL A 270 -4.19 10.24 9.25
CA VAL A 270 -5.34 11.06 8.81
C VAL A 270 -5.17 12.48 9.34
N ARG A 271 -5.29 13.49 8.46
CA ARG A 271 -5.29 14.89 8.88
C ARG A 271 -6.57 15.21 9.66
N THR A 272 -6.42 15.93 10.76
CA THR A 272 -7.55 16.33 11.60
C THR A 272 -8.28 17.58 11.12
N HIS A 273 -7.67 18.39 10.23
CA HIS A 273 -8.29 19.56 9.60
C HIS A 273 -7.72 19.83 8.19
N GLY A 274 -8.57 20.28 7.25
CA GLY A 274 -8.20 20.70 5.87
C GLY A 274 -8.89 19.90 4.75
N SER A 275 -9.13 20.52 3.59
CA SER A 275 -10.04 20.01 2.55
C SER A 275 -9.40 19.32 1.34
N GLU A 276 -8.07 19.30 1.18
CA GLU A 276 -7.46 18.89 -0.11
C GLU A 276 -6.74 17.53 -0.08
N GLU A 277 -6.13 17.12 1.05
CA GLU A 277 -5.54 15.77 1.19
C GLU A 277 -5.79 15.20 2.60
N PRO A 278 -6.69 14.20 2.76
CA PRO A 278 -7.07 13.71 4.08
C PRO A 278 -5.98 12.86 4.74
N VAL A 279 -4.91 12.49 4.04
CA VAL A 279 -3.86 11.60 4.52
C VAL A 279 -2.49 12.25 4.30
N VAL A 280 -1.68 12.29 5.35
CA VAL A 280 -0.25 12.63 5.27
C VAL A 280 0.57 11.35 5.24
N THR A 281 1.70 11.36 4.54
CA THR A 281 2.57 10.19 4.38
C THR A 281 4.03 10.57 4.64
N VAL A 282 4.74 9.72 5.39
CA VAL A 282 6.18 9.79 5.62
C VAL A 282 6.79 8.43 5.27
N VAL A 283 7.85 8.43 4.46
CA VAL A 283 8.62 7.22 4.13
C VAL A 283 9.85 7.12 5.03
N VAL A 284 10.12 5.95 5.60
CA VAL A 284 11.32 5.66 6.38
C VAL A 284 12.15 4.62 5.63
N GLU A 285 13.34 5.01 5.21
CA GLU A 285 14.33 4.13 4.57
C GLU A 285 15.29 3.61 5.66
N VAL A 286 15.34 2.29 5.86
CA VAL A 286 16.12 1.66 6.94
C VAL A 286 17.43 1.07 6.43
N LYS A 287 18.56 1.46 7.01
CA LYS A 287 19.89 0.91 6.69
C LYS A 287 20.66 0.49 7.94
N GLY A 288 21.50 -0.53 7.81
CA GLY A 288 22.46 -0.91 8.84
C GLY A 288 23.73 -0.08 8.70
N CYS A 289 24.42 0.23 9.80
CA CYS A 289 25.68 0.97 9.76
C CYS A 289 26.79 0.29 8.91
N TRP A 290 26.66 -1.02 8.62
CA TRP A 290 27.54 -1.77 7.71
C TRP A 290 27.26 -1.55 6.22
N ASN A 291 26.19 -0.84 5.86
CA ASN A 291 25.82 -0.63 4.47
C ASN A 291 26.93 0.17 3.73
N PRO A 292 27.42 -0.31 2.57
CA PRO A 292 28.48 0.37 1.82
C PRO A 292 28.03 1.72 1.24
N GLU A 293 26.73 1.92 1.05
CA GLU A 293 26.13 3.12 0.48
C GLU A 293 25.61 4.10 1.55
N LEU A 294 25.93 3.91 2.83
CA LEU A 294 25.35 4.68 3.94
C LEU A 294 25.41 6.21 3.76
N GLY A 295 26.47 6.74 3.13
CA GLY A 295 26.63 8.18 2.88
C GLY A 295 26.15 8.67 1.51
N LYS A 296 25.35 7.86 0.79
CA LYS A 296 24.76 8.21 -0.50
C LYS A 296 23.29 7.77 -0.61
N ALA A 297 22.93 6.71 0.10
CA ALA A 297 21.62 6.07 0.00
C ALA A 297 20.47 6.97 0.44
N MET A 298 20.69 7.97 1.30
CA MET A 298 19.68 8.98 1.61
C MET A 298 19.26 9.75 0.35
N LYS A 299 20.23 10.17 -0.48
CA LYS A 299 19.95 10.81 -1.76
C LYS A 299 19.40 9.82 -2.78
N THR A 300 20.15 8.75 -3.05
CA THR A 300 19.88 7.87 -4.21
C THR A 300 18.73 6.88 -3.99
N GLN A 301 18.38 6.55 -2.75
CA GLN A 301 17.27 5.64 -2.44
C GLN A 301 16.09 6.43 -1.88
N LEU A 302 16.24 7.12 -0.74
CA LEU A 302 15.12 7.80 -0.11
C LEU A 302 14.60 8.99 -0.95
N ARG A 303 15.45 9.96 -1.29
CA ARG A 303 15.01 11.17 -2.04
C ARG A 303 14.67 10.86 -3.50
N ASP A 304 15.66 10.42 -4.27
CA ASP A 304 15.58 10.39 -5.74
C ASP A 304 14.69 9.27 -6.27
N ARG A 305 14.53 8.18 -5.51
CA ARG A 305 13.70 7.02 -5.89
C ARG A 305 12.40 7.02 -5.12
N TYR A 306 12.43 6.90 -3.80
CA TYR A 306 11.20 6.71 -3.02
C TYR A 306 10.30 7.94 -2.98
N LEU A 307 10.82 9.11 -2.59
CA LEU A 307 9.99 10.31 -2.49
C LEU A 307 9.60 10.83 -3.87
N ASN A 308 10.55 10.92 -4.79
CA ASN A 308 10.32 11.47 -6.13
C ASN A 308 9.38 10.58 -6.97
N ASP A 309 9.63 9.27 -7.06
CA ASP A 309 8.84 8.38 -7.94
C ASP A 309 7.40 8.17 -7.44
N ASN A 310 7.16 8.32 -6.14
CA ASN A 310 5.85 8.12 -5.52
C ASN A 310 5.11 9.42 -5.18
N GLY A 311 5.71 10.58 -5.47
CA GLY A 311 5.10 11.89 -5.23
C GLY A 311 5.04 12.29 -3.75
N TYR A 312 5.81 11.65 -2.87
CA TYR A 312 5.90 12.03 -1.46
C TYR A 312 6.82 13.24 -1.26
N ARG A 313 6.73 13.88 -0.10
CA ARG A 313 7.51 15.08 0.24
C ARG A 313 8.34 14.93 1.51
N CYS A 314 7.88 14.16 2.49
CA CYS A 314 8.60 13.91 3.74
C CYS A 314 9.20 12.51 3.80
N GLY A 315 10.44 12.41 4.29
CA GLY A 315 11.11 11.12 4.50
C GLY A 315 12.12 11.10 5.65
N ILE A 316 12.33 9.93 6.24
CA ILE A 316 13.29 9.68 7.33
C ILE A 316 14.32 8.64 6.86
N TYR A 317 15.59 8.97 6.98
CA TYR A 317 16.68 8.04 6.78
C TYR A 317 17.10 7.45 8.13
N LEU A 318 16.73 6.21 8.39
CA LEU A 318 16.97 5.51 9.65
C LEU A 318 18.20 4.60 9.54
N VAL A 319 19.19 4.83 10.40
CA VAL A 319 20.39 4.00 10.48
C VAL A 319 20.44 3.25 11.81
N GLY A 320 20.41 1.92 11.76
CA GLY A 320 20.72 1.09 12.91
C GLY A 320 22.23 1.06 13.17
N TRP A 321 22.65 1.53 14.35
CA TRP A 321 24.05 1.62 14.75
C TRP A 321 24.45 0.49 15.69
N PHE A 322 25.33 -0.40 15.22
CA PHE A 322 25.69 -1.64 15.93
C PHE A 322 27.16 -1.70 16.35
N ILE A 323 28.00 -0.74 15.94
CA ILE A 323 29.45 -0.75 16.23
C ILE A 323 29.71 -0.73 17.74
N CYS A 324 30.21 -1.86 18.27
CA CYS A 324 30.61 -2.04 19.67
C CYS A 324 31.62 -3.19 19.80
N ASP A 325 32.30 -3.29 20.95
CA ASP A 325 33.33 -4.30 21.24
C ASP A 325 32.86 -5.76 21.07
N ARG A 326 31.54 -6.01 21.18
CA ARG A 326 30.96 -7.35 21.06
C ARG A 326 30.80 -7.79 19.61
N TRP A 327 30.71 -6.85 18.67
CA TRP A 327 30.56 -7.16 17.27
C TRP A 327 31.88 -7.63 16.68
N LYS A 328 31.91 -8.89 16.23
CA LYS A 328 33.04 -9.44 15.48
C LYS A 328 32.91 -9.03 13.99
N PRO A 329 33.75 -8.12 13.46
CA PRO A 329 33.53 -7.51 12.14
C PRO A 329 33.71 -8.49 10.96
N ASP A 330 34.51 -9.53 11.17
CA ASP A 330 35.22 -10.27 10.11
C ASP A 330 34.35 -11.11 9.16
N LYS A 331 33.03 -11.20 9.37
CA LYS A 331 32.15 -12.06 8.54
C LYS A 331 30.90 -11.38 7.97
N ILE A 332 30.59 -10.12 8.27
CA ILE A 332 29.36 -9.44 7.78
C ILE A 332 29.64 -8.03 7.22
N ALA A 333 30.73 -7.38 7.64
CA ALA A 333 30.97 -5.99 7.27
C ALA A 333 31.46 -5.86 5.82
N LYS A 334 30.57 -5.46 4.90
CA LYS A 334 30.94 -5.01 3.54
C LYS A 334 31.65 -3.64 3.55
N ARG A 335 31.56 -2.92 4.68
CA ARG A 335 32.16 -1.59 4.90
C ARG A 335 33.28 -1.67 5.94
N LYS A 336 34.42 -1.03 5.64
CA LYS A 336 35.54 -0.86 6.58
C LYS A 336 35.28 0.34 7.50
N PHE A 337 35.21 0.10 8.80
CA PHE A 337 35.04 1.16 9.80
C PHE A 337 36.38 1.78 10.20
N ARG A 338 36.39 3.10 10.39
CA ARG A 338 37.54 3.90 10.83
C ARG A 338 37.33 4.38 12.27
N ALA A 339 38.40 4.82 12.95
CA ALA A 339 38.31 5.36 14.31
C ALA A 339 37.34 6.56 14.44
N ALA A 340 37.12 7.31 13.36
CA ALA A 340 36.16 8.41 13.30
C ALA A 340 34.69 7.96 13.15
N ASP A 341 34.42 6.67 12.90
CA ASP A 341 33.07 6.12 12.79
C ASP A 341 32.46 5.94 14.19
N THR A 342 32.11 7.05 14.81
CA THR A 342 31.33 7.10 16.06
C THR A 342 29.86 7.36 15.75
N ILE A 343 28.97 6.90 16.63
CA ILE A 343 27.53 7.19 16.48
C ILE A 343 27.27 8.70 16.45
N THR A 344 27.98 9.49 17.24
CA THR A 344 27.87 10.95 17.30
C THR A 344 28.27 11.59 15.96
N ALA A 345 29.43 11.21 15.41
CA ALA A 345 29.89 11.73 14.13
C ALA A 345 28.92 11.38 12.98
N TRP A 346 28.32 10.18 13.01
CA TRP A 346 27.33 9.78 12.02
C TRP A 346 25.98 10.48 12.19
N ARG A 347 25.56 10.78 13.42
CA ARG A 347 24.38 11.63 13.68
C ARG A 347 24.55 13.02 13.09
N GLU A 348 25.67 13.68 13.38
CA GLU A 348 25.97 15.02 12.86
C GLU A 348 26.05 15.02 11.33
N ARG A 349 26.82 14.09 10.76
CA ARG A 349 26.99 13.98 9.31
C ARG A 349 25.67 13.77 8.57
N LEU A 350 24.86 12.80 9.00
CA LEU A 350 23.61 12.48 8.32
C LEU A 350 22.54 13.55 8.58
N ALA A 351 22.56 14.22 9.74
CA ALA A 351 21.70 15.37 9.97
C ALA A 351 22.01 16.52 9.00
N GLN A 352 23.29 16.82 8.79
CA GLN A 352 23.71 17.83 7.80
C GLN A 352 23.31 17.42 6.38
N GLU A 353 23.56 16.16 6.00
CA GLU A 353 23.16 15.64 4.68
C GLU A 353 21.65 15.74 4.45
N ALA A 354 20.84 15.39 5.46
CA ALA A 354 19.38 15.52 5.38
C ALA A 354 18.93 16.98 5.25
N GLN A 355 19.61 17.90 5.92
CA GLN A 355 19.34 19.34 5.80
C GLN A 355 19.67 19.85 4.40
N ASP A 356 20.84 19.50 3.86
CA ASP A 356 21.28 19.89 2.53
C ASP A 356 20.37 19.31 1.43
N LEU A 357 19.83 18.12 1.65
CA LEU A 357 18.90 17.46 0.73
C LEU A 357 17.44 17.91 0.92
N SER A 358 17.10 18.68 1.96
CA SER A 358 15.75 19.23 2.21
C SER A 358 15.50 20.50 1.39
N VAL A 359 15.55 20.35 0.07
CA VAL A 359 15.33 21.41 -0.93
C VAL A 359 14.28 20.94 -1.94
N ASP A 360 13.84 21.83 -2.83
CA ASP A 360 12.87 21.50 -3.90
C ASP A 360 11.52 20.96 -3.38
N GLY A 361 11.12 21.38 -2.19
CA GLY A 361 9.88 20.93 -1.54
C GLY A 361 9.98 19.58 -0.83
N PHE A 362 11.14 18.92 -0.86
CA PHE A 362 11.40 17.75 -0.03
C PHE A 362 11.78 18.16 1.40
N ARG A 363 11.39 17.33 2.36
CA ARG A 363 11.79 17.45 3.75
C ARG A 363 12.33 16.10 4.23
N LEU A 364 13.58 16.09 4.62
CA LEU A 364 14.30 14.89 5.03
C LEU A 364 14.81 15.04 6.45
N ARG A 365 14.76 13.95 7.21
CA ARG A 365 15.42 13.83 8.52
C ARG A 365 16.27 12.58 8.54
N ALA A 366 17.39 12.63 9.24
CA ALA A 366 18.16 11.45 9.56
C ALA A 366 18.00 11.09 11.03
N PHE A 367 17.93 9.80 11.32
CA PHE A 367 17.95 9.27 12.68
C PHE A 367 18.92 8.10 12.77
N VAL A 368 19.88 8.17 13.71
CA VAL A 368 20.83 7.08 13.95
C VAL A 368 20.50 6.43 15.28
N LEU A 369 19.85 5.27 15.18
CA LEU A 369 19.35 4.46 16.29
C LEU A 369 20.49 3.68 16.94
N ASP A 370 20.71 3.90 18.23
CA ASP A 370 21.68 3.14 19.01
C ASP A 370 21.18 1.71 19.28
N ALA A 371 21.65 0.77 18.47
CA ALA A 371 21.35 -0.65 18.57
C ALA A 371 22.51 -1.46 19.18
N ARG A 372 23.48 -0.80 19.83
CA ARG A 372 24.61 -1.46 20.48
C ARG A 372 24.15 -2.28 21.68
N VAL A 373 24.76 -3.45 21.89
CA VAL A 373 24.59 -4.22 23.12
C VAL A 373 25.55 -3.69 24.20
N GLY A 374 25.02 -3.46 25.40
CA GLY A 374 25.82 -3.07 26.56
C GLY A 374 26.82 -4.15 26.99
N ARG A 375 27.88 -3.77 27.70
CA ARG A 375 28.70 -4.74 28.45
C ARG A 375 27.81 -5.32 29.55
N ALA A 376 27.67 -6.65 29.61
CA ALA A 376 27.09 -7.31 30.76
C ALA A 376 27.84 -6.82 31.99
N THR A 377 27.17 -6.09 32.86
CA THR A 377 27.62 -5.90 34.24
C THR A 377 27.75 -7.31 34.81
N ARG A 378 28.99 -7.74 35.08
CA ARG A 378 29.20 -8.88 35.96
C ARG A 378 28.52 -8.49 37.28
N GLN A 379 27.34 -9.05 37.55
CA GLN A 379 26.85 -9.11 38.92
C GLN A 379 27.96 -9.80 39.73
N GLY A 380 28.42 -9.11 40.76
CA GLY A 380 29.57 -9.52 41.54
C GLY A 380 29.37 -10.91 42.11
N ASN A 381 30.28 -11.81 41.76
CA ASN A 381 30.67 -12.86 42.69
C ASN A 381 31.41 -12.17 43.85
N GLY A 382 30.69 -12.01 44.95
CA GLY A 382 31.18 -11.75 46.30
C GLY A 382 30.08 -12.24 47.23
N GLU A 383 30.27 -13.10 48.21
CA GLU A 383 31.47 -13.63 48.83
C GLU A 383 31.14 -15.04 49.33
N GLU A 384 32.15 -15.91 49.31
CA GLU A 384 32.20 -17.08 50.18
C GLU A 384 32.01 -16.64 51.63
N SER A 385 30.81 -16.84 52.17
CA SER A 385 30.62 -16.84 53.62
C SER A 385 31.26 -18.12 54.17
N GLY A 386 32.49 -17.98 54.65
CA GLY A 386 33.24 -19.01 55.36
C GLY A 386 32.41 -19.65 56.47
N ARG A 387 32.31 -20.98 56.43
CA ARG A 387 31.90 -21.78 57.58
C ARG A 387 33.03 -21.79 58.59
N PRO A 388 32.84 -21.38 59.86
CA PRO A 388 33.86 -21.58 60.87
C PRO A 388 33.90 -23.06 61.27
N TYR A 389 35.03 -23.69 60.98
CA TYR A 389 35.50 -24.88 61.67
C TYR A 389 35.80 -24.49 63.14
N LEU A 390 35.02 -25.00 64.09
CA LEU A 390 35.45 -25.13 65.48
C LEU A 390 35.27 -26.59 65.90
N SER A 391 36.38 -27.31 65.83
CA SER A 391 36.67 -28.53 66.58
C SER A 391 36.70 -28.22 68.08
N GLY A 392 36.09 -29.08 68.90
CA GLY A 392 35.86 -28.84 70.32
C GLY A 392 37.00 -29.13 71.31
N ARG A 393 36.57 -29.22 72.58
CA ARG A 393 37.20 -29.48 73.90
C ARG A 393 36.74 -28.34 74.81
N THR A 394 36.04 -28.54 75.92
CA THR A 394 36.00 -29.60 76.96
C THR A 394 34.65 -29.59 77.63
#